data_AF-W2UDA7-F1
#
_entry.id   AF-W2UDA7-F1
#
_cell.length_a   1.000
_cell.length_b   1.000
_cell.length_c   1.000
_cell.angle_alpha   90.00
_cell.angle_beta   90.00
_cell.angle_gamma   90.00
#
_symmetry.space_group_name_H-M   'P 1'
#
loop_
_entity.id
_entity.type
_entity.pdbx_description
1 polymer ?
#
loop_
_entity_poly.entity_id
_entity_poly.type
_entity_poly.pdbx_seq_one_letter_code
_entity_poly.pdbx_strand_id
1 'polypeptide(L)'
;MAKKLWLSTLGDFAPNVILLAAEKIIADNDYLPTLHKMIKACRAVGMPAGLPAPRKAYLEVCNMPSPKAAQKWSHPAVYAAGRDCGWHFLANTAESKAFPQFAETYQQYCERVISGEVFSVEPPAALPETSMKKASKERALTELDNLKQLLG
;
A
#
# COMPACT_ATOMS: atom_id res chain seq x y z
N MET A 1 -7.35 11.58 37.33
CA MET A 1 -6.55 11.89 36.13
C MET A 1 -6.48 10.72 35.13
N ALA A 2 -6.29 9.47 35.58
CA ALA A 2 -6.22 8.30 34.70
C ALA A 2 -7.39 8.15 33.70
N LYS A 3 -8.65 8.27 34.15
CA LYS A 3 -9.83 8.15 33.28
C LYS A 3 -9.82 9.12 32.08
N LYS A 4 -9.39 10.37 32.29
CA LYS A 4 -9.32 11.39 31.23
C LYS A 4 -8.24 11.05 30.20
N LEU A 5 -7.08 10.56 30.66
CA LEU A 5 -5.99 10.12 29.80
C LEU A 5 -6.40 8.94 28.92
N TRP A 6 -7.08 7.95 29.50
CA TRP A 6 -7.58 6.79 28.75
C TRP A 6 -8.63 7.20 27.72
N LEU A 7 -9.56 8.07 28.10
CA LEU A 7 -10.58 8.58 27.18
C LEU A 7 -9.95 9.32 25.99
N SER A 8 -8.98 10.21 26.24
CA SER A 8 -8.34 10.98 25.16
C SER A 8 -7.48 10.12 24.25
N THR A 9 -6.90 9.03 24.75
CA THR A 9 -6.00 8.15 23.96
C THR A 9 -6.72 7.04 23.22
N LEU A 10 -7.84 6.55 23.76
CA LEU A 10 -8.67 5.55 23.10
C LEU A 10 -9.75 6.16 22.21
N GLY A 11 -9.99 7.46 22.30
CA GLY A 11 -11.00 8.17 21.51
C GLY A 11 -10.79 8.08 19.99
N ASP A 12 -9.58 7.79 19.54
CA ASP A 12 -9.25 7.59 18.12
C ASP A 12 -9.69 6.21 17.59
N PHE A 13 -10.05 5.27 18.46
CA PHE A 13 -10.50 3.94 18.07
C PHE A 13 -12.03 3.83 18.09
N ALA A 14 -12.56 3.05 17.15
CA ALA A 14 -13.99 2.74 17.15
C ALA A 14 -14.40 1.97 18.42
N PRO A 15 -15.60 2.21 18.99
CA PRO A 15 -16.02 1.59 20.26
C PRO A 15 -15.99 0.06 20.26
N ASN A 16 -16.33 -0.57 19.13
CA ASN A 16 -16.28 -2.02 18.95
C ASN A 16 -14.84 -2.57 19.03
N VAL A 17 -13.86 -1.83 18.51
CA VAL A 17 -12.44 -2.21 18.56
C VAL A 17 -11.94 -2.19 20.00
N ILE A 18 -12.33 -1.18 20.78
CA ILE A 18 -11.96 -1.06 22.20
C ILE A 18 -12.54 -2.24 23.00
N LEU A 19 -13.81 -2.59 22.76
CA LEU A 19 -14.46 -3.71 23.45
C LEU A 19 -13.78 -5.05 23.14
N LEU A 20 -13.59 -5.38 21.86
CA LEU A 20 -12.95 -6.63 21.46
C LEU A 20 -11.48 -6.71 21.94
N ALA A 21 -10.76 -5.58 21.95
CA ALA A 21 -9.42 -5.51 22.51
C ALA A 21 -9.40 -5.74 24.02
N ALA A 22 -10.37 -5.18 24.74
CA ALA A 22 -10.52 -5.40 26.18
C ALA A 22 -10.86 -6.86 26.49
N GLU A 23 -11.79 -7.47 25.77
CA GLU A 23 -12.14 -8.90 25.90
C GLU A 23 -10.92 -9.80 25.71
N LYS A 24 -10.14 -9.56 24.65
CA LYS A 24 -8.91 -10.31 24.38
C LYS A 24 -7.88 -10.16 25.50
N ILE A 25 -7.67 -8.94 25.99
CA ILE A 25 -6.72 -8.70 27.07
C ILE A 25 -7.15 -9.41 28.36
N ILE A 26 -8.44 -9.35 28.70
CA ILE A 26 -9.00 -9.99 29.90
C ILE A 26 -8.84 -11.51 29.81
N ALA A 27 -8.98 -12.09 28.63
CA ALA A 27 -8.76 -13.52 28.40
C ALA A 27 -7.26 -13.91 28.54
N ASP A 28 -6.35 -13.05 28.07
CA ASP A 28 -4.92 -13.35 27.98
C ASP A 28 -4.10 -12.90 29.21
N ASN A 29 -4.65 -12.08 30.12
CA ASN A 29 -3.89 -11.49 31.24
C ASN A 29 -4.68 -11.54 32.55
N ASP A 30 -4.03 -11.99 33.62
CA ASP A 30 -4.58 -12.01 34.99
C ASP A 30 -4.65 -10.62 35.67
N TYR A 31 -4.04 -9.60 35.08
CA TYR A 31 -3.91 -8.26 35.65
C TYR A 31 -4.45 -7.18 34.72
N LEU A 32 -4.88 -6.05 35.30
CA LEU A 32 -5.28 -4.86 34.57
C LEU A 32 -4.18 -4.41 33.60
N PRO A 33 -4.50 -4.19 32.30
CA PRO A 33 -3.52 -3.78 31.32
C PRO A 33 -3.01 -2.37 31.59
N THR A 34 -1.78 -2.12 31.17
CA THR A 34 -1.30 -0.75 30.98
C THR A 34 -1.99 -0.13 29.77
N LEU A 35 -2.05 1.20 29.73
CA LEU A 35 -2.61 1.93 28.59
C LEU A 35 -1.90 1.53 27.27
N HIS A 36 -0.59 1.31 27.32
CA HIS A 36 0.21 0.85 26.17
C HIS A 36 -0.21 -0.54 25.67
N LYS A 37 -0.48 -1.49 26.59
CA LYS A 37 -1.00 -2.81 26.22
C LYS A 37 -2.38 -2.70 25.56
N MET A 38 -3.26 -1.86 26.11
CA MET A 38 -4.59 -1.61 25.53
C MET A 38 -4.48 -1.04 24.11
N ILE A 39 -3.66 0.00 23.90
CA ILE A 39 -3.46 0.59 22.56
C ILE A 39 -2.98 -0.46 21.56
N LYS A 40 -2.02 -1.32 21.95
CA LYS A 40 -1.54 -2.40 21.08
C LYS A 40 -2.64 -3.42 20.73
N ALA A 41 -3.47 -3.79 21.70
CA ALA A 41 -4.58 -4.70 21.45
C ALA A 41 -5.65 -4.07 20.54
N CYS A 42 -6.00 -2.79 20.77
CA CYS A 42 -6.91 -2.05 19.89
C CYS A 42 -6.39 -2.01 18.45
N ARG A 43 -5.09 -1.73 18.25
CA ARG A 43 -4.49 -1.75 16.90
C ARG A 43 -4.52 -3.14 16.27
N ALA A 44 -4.28 -4.19 17.05
CA ALA A 44 -4.28 -5.57 16.55
C ALA A 44 -5.68 -6.04 16.14
N VAL A 45 -6.71 -5.66 16.88
CA VAL A 45 -8.10 -6.06 16.63
C VAL A 45 -8.78 -5.14 15.61
N GLY A 46 -8.44 -3.85 15.62
CA GLY A 46 -8.97 -2.86 14.68
C GLY A 46 -8.36 -2.95 13.29
N MET A 47 -7.36 -3.81 13.07
CA MET A 47 -6.81 -4.06 11.75
C MET A 47 -7.90 -4.74 10.89
N PRO A 48 -8.37 -4.11 9.80
CA PRO A 48 -9.49 -4.65 9.04
C PRO A 48 -9.17 -6.01 8.42
N ALA A 49 -10.19 -6.87 8.35
CA ALA A 49 -10.12 -8.17 7.69
C ALA A 49 -9.76 -7.97 6.21
N GLY A 50 -8.49 -8.16 5.86
CA GLY A 50 -7.97 -7.92 4.51
C GLY A 50 -6.60 -7.25 4.49
N LEU A 51 -6.15 -6.63 5.58
CA LEU A 51 -4.83 -6.00 5.65
C LEU A 51 -3.74 -7.08 5.88
N PRO A 52 -2.85 -7.35 4.90
CA PRO A 52 -1.80 -8.35 5.08
C PRO A 52 -0.75 -7.90 6.10
N ALA A 53 -0.06 -8.85 6.73
CA ALA A 53 1.11 -8.56 7.55
C ALA A 53 2.19 -7.83 6.73
N PRO A 54 3.03 -6.96 7.33
CA PRO A 54 4.02 -6.15 6.58
C PRO A 54 4.91 -6.95 5.64
N ARG A 55 5.37 -8.13 6.09
CA ARG A 55 6.18 -9.03 5.26
C ARG A 55 5.42 -9.59 4.06
N LYS A 56 4.14 -9.96 4.25
CA LYS A 56 3.29 -10.46 3.16
C LYS A 56 2.94 -9.35 2.17
N ALA A 57 2.66 -8.15 2.68
CA ALA A 57 2.45 -6.94 1.87
C ALA A 57 3.68 -6.61 1.01
N TYR A 58 4.88 -6.68 1.59
CA TYR A 58 6.13 -6.45 0.87
C TYR A 58 6.32 -7.45 -0.27
N LEU A 59 6.13 -8.75 0.00
CA LEU A 59 6.22 -9.79 -1.02
C LEU A 59 5.20 -9.60 -2.15
N GLU A 60 3.97 -9.19 -1.82
CA GLU A 60 2.95 -8.85 -2.82
C GLU A 60 3.41 -7.71 -3.72
N VAL A 61 3.94 -6.63 -3.14
CA VAL A 61 4.47 -5.49 -3.89
C VAL A 61 5.61 -5.89 -4.81
N CYS A 62 6.56 -6.70 -4.33
CA CYS A 62 7.69 -7.15 -5.14
C CYS A 62 7.25 -8.08 -6.29
N ASN A 63 6.28 -8.96 -6.05
CA ASN A 63 5.86 -9.99 -7.02
C ASN A 63 4.85 -9.49 -8.06
N MET A 64 4.16 -8.38 -7.82
CA MET A 64 3.14 -7.90 -8.77
C MET A 64 3.75 -7.50 -10.13
N PRO A 65 3.13 -7.87 -11.26
CA PRO A 65 3.59 -7.41 -12.57
C PRO A 65 3.22 -5.93 -12.82
N SER A 66 3.98 -5.26 -13.67
CA SER A 66 3.60 -3.94 -14.19
C SER A 66 2.56 -4.11 -15.31
N PRO A 67 1.53 -3.24 -15.42
CA PRO A 67 1.26 -2.03 -14.64
C PRO A 67 0.60 -2.31 -13.28
N LYS A 68 1.23 -1.79 -12.21
CA LYS A 68 0.86 -2.02 -10.80
C LYS A 68 -0.56 -1.54 -10.46
N ALA A 69 -1.04 -0.49 -11.11
CA ALA A 69 -2.37 0.07 -10.87
C ALA A 69 -3.52 -0.80 -11.43
N ALA A 70 -3.24 -1.70 -12.40
CA ALA A 70 -4.24 -2.61 -12.96
C ALA A 70 -4.34 -3.94 -12.21
N GLN A 71 -3.48 -4.16 -11.21
CA GLN A 71 -3.42 -5.42 -10.47
C GLN A 71 -4.43 -5.45 -9.32
N LYS A 72 -4.80 -6.68 -8.92
CA LYS A 72 -5.66 -6.92 -7.76
C LYS A 72 -4.82 -6.92 -6.49
N TRP A 73 -4.94 -5.87 -5.70
CA TRP A 73 -4.27 -5.75 -4.41
C TRP A 73 -5.08 -6.38 -3.29
N SER A 74 -4.41 -7.04 -2.34
CA SER A 74 -5.05 -7.54 -1.12
C SER A 74 -5.72 -6.42 -0.34
N HIS A 75 -5.10 -5.25 -0.30
CA HIS A 75 -5.70 -4.04 0.26
C HIS A 75 -5.15 -2.79 -0.45
N PRO A 76 -5.96 -1.73 -0.67
CA PRO A 76 -5.50 -0.48 -1.27
C PRO A 76 -4.31 0.18 -0.55
N ALA A 77 -4.22 -0.01 0.76
CA ALA A 77 -3.08 0.45 1.57
C ALA A 77 -1.73 -0.17 1.14
N VAL A 78 -1.73 -1.43 0.66
CA VAL A 78 -0.52 -2.09 0.15
C VAL A 78 -0.04 -1.39 -1.12
N TYR A 79 -0.97 -1.06 -2.02
CA TYR A 79 -0.67 -0.27 -3.21
C TYR A 79 -0.14 1.12 -2.86
N ALA A 80 -0.80 1.83 -1.94
CA ALA A 80 -0.39 3.17 -1.53
C ALA A 80 1.02 3.18 -0.93
N ALA A 81 1.33 2.23 -0.04
CA ALA A 81 2.66 2.07 0.54
C ALA A 81 3.73 1.77 -0.51
N GLY A 82 3.45 0.85 -1.43
CA GLY A 82 4.39 0.53 -2.50
C GLY A 82 4.62 1.68 -3.48
N ARG A 83 3.59 2.50 -3.74
CA ARG A 83 3.68 3.71 -4.57
C ARG A 83 4.60 4.74 -3.93
N ASP A 84 4.45 4.99 -2.63
CA ASP A 84 5.23 6.00 -1.90
C ASP A 84 6.69 5.55 -1.67
N CYS A 85 6.94 4.26 -1.44
CA CYS A 85 8.32 3.74 -1.40
C CYS A 85 8.98 3.71 -2.79
N GLY A 86 8.19 3.71 -3.86
CA GLY A 86 8.65 3.65 -5.24
C GLY A 86 8.89 2.22 -5.75
N TRP A 87 8.14 1.84 -6.79
CA TRP A 87 8.21 0.49 -7.37
C TRP A 87 9.61 0.10 -7.85
N HIS A 88 10.34 1.05 -8.45
CA HIS A 88 11.72 0.83 -8.90
C HIS A 88 12.68 0.60 -7.75
N PHE A 89 12.51 1.31 -6.63
CA PHE A 89 13.34 1.13 -5.46
C PHE A 89 13.11 -0.26 -4.85
N LEU A 90 11.85 -0.66 -4.70
CA LEU A 90 11.48 -1.97 -4.15
C LEU A 90 11.90 -3.14 -5.05
N ALA A 91 11.97 -2.94 -6.37
CA ALA A 91 12.39 -3.98 -7.31
C ALA A 91 13.92 -4.13 -7.46
N ASN A 92 14.68 -3.03 -7.35
CA ASN A 92 16.13 -3.04 -7.61
C ASN A 92 16.99 -3.08 -6.33
N THR A 93 16.40 -2.91 -5.16
CA THR A 93 17.14 -2.86 -3.90
C THR A 93 17.05 -4.19 -3.15
N ALA A 94 18.13 -4.58 -2.48
CA ALA A 94 18.13 -5.77 -1.63
C ALA A 94 17.06 -5.68 -0.52
N GLU A 95 16.40 -6.82 -0.23
CA GLU A 95 15.33 -6.93 0.78
C GLU A 95 15.76 -6.36 2.15
N SER A 96 17.01 -6.56 2.57
CA SER A 96 17.53 -6.07 3.85
C SER A 96 17.46 -4.56 4.02
N LYS A 97 17.47 -3.79 2.92
CA LYS A 97 17.34 -2.33 2.92
C LYS A 97 15.93 -1.86 2.54
N ALA A 98 15.31 -2.54 1.57
CA ALA A 98 13.99 -2.14 1.07
C ALA A 98 12.86 -2.49 2.05
N PHE A 99 12.93 -3.64 2.71
CA PHE A 99 11.90 -4.09 3.65
C PHE A 99 11.68 -3.14 4.84
N PRO A 100 12.70 -2.69 5.60
CA PRO A 100 12.46 -1.82 6.75
C PRO A 100 11.81 -0.49 6.34
N GLN A 101 12.26 0.10 5.23
CA GLN A 101 11.66 1.34 4.71
C GLN A 101 10.21 1.12 4.27
N PHE A 102 9.92 0.02 3.56
CA PHE A 102 8.57 -0.35 3.21
C PHE A 102 7.69 -0.61 4.44
N ALA A 103 8.20 -1.31 5.44
CA ALA A 103 7.47 -1.65 6.65
C ALA A 103 7.07 -0.41 7.45
N GLU A 104 7.96 0.58 7.54
CA GLU A 104 7.67 1.87 8.18
C GLU A 104 6.55 2.62 7.44
N THR A 105 6.68 2.79 6.13
CA THR A 105 5.65 3.44 5.30
C THR A 105 4.32 2.68 5.38
N TYR A 106 4.35 1.35 5.26
CA TYR A 106 3.16 0.52 5.35
C TYR A 106 2.47 0.63 6.71
N GLN A 107 3.24 0.73 7.81
CA GLN A 107 2.69 0.91 9.14
C GLN A 107 1.93 2.24 9.27
N GLN A 108 2.46 3.33 8.71
CA GLN A 108 1.75 4.63 8.69
C GLN A 108 0.43 4.54 7.92
N TYR A 109 0.41 3.81 6.81
CA TYR A 109 -0.83 3.55 6.08
C TYR A 109 -1.80 2.67 6.87
N CYS A 110 -1.33 1.66 7.59
CA CYS A 110 -2.18 0.85 8.46
C CYS A 110 -2.82 1.70 9.56
N GLU A 111 -2.08 2.62 10.17
CA GLU A 111 -2.60 3.53 11.19
C GLU A 111 -3.70 4.44 10.61
N ARG A 112 -3.50 4.99 9.40
CA ARG A 112 -4.50 5.80 8.70
C ARG A 112 -5.78 5.01 8.37
N VAL A 113 -5.63 3.75 7.93
CA VAL A 113 -6.76 2.84 7.70
C VAL A 113 -7.54 2.61 9.00
N ILE A 114 -6.84 2.39 10.12
CA ILE A 114 -7.48 2.20 11.43
C ILE A 114 -8.22 3.46 11.89
N SER A 115 -7.71 4.65 11.57
CA SER A 115 -8.40 5.93 11.80
C SER A 115 -9.62 6.15 10.89
N GLY A 116 -9.92 5.21 9.99
CA GLY A 116 -11.09 5.26 9.11
C GLY A 116 -10.82 5.88 7.73
N GLU A 117 -9.57 6.11 7.36
CA GLU A 117 -9.24 6.60 6.02
C GLU A 117 -9.44 5.50 4.97
N VAL A 118 -10.22 5.81 3.92
CA VAL A 118 -10.48 4.90 2.81
C VAL A 118 -9.50 5.20 1.68
N PHE A 119 -8.64 4.24 1.37
CA PHE A 119 -7.74 4.32 0.23
C PHE A 119 -8.41 3.70 -0.99
N SER A 120 -8.32 4.38 -2.14
CA SER A 120 -8.75 3.87 -3.43
C SER A 120 -7.54 3.70 -4.34
N VAL A 121 -7.49 2.58 -5.08
CA VAL A 121 -6.53 2.39 -6.17
C VAL A 121 -7.22 2.84 -7.43
N GLU A 122 -6.85 3.99 -7.97
CA GLU A 122 -7.33 4.41 -9.28
C GLU A 122 -6.70 3.48 -10.34
N PRO A 123 -7.52 2.77 -11.13
CA PRO A 123 -7.01 2.03 -12.26
C PRO A 123 -6.34 3.03 -13.22
N PRO A 124 -5.25 2.64 -13.89
CA PRO A 124 -4.61 3.52 -14.84
C PRO A 124 -5.65 3.88 -15.91
N ALA A 125 -5.83 5.17 -16.17
CA ALA A 125 -6.64 5.63 -17.29
C ALA A 125 -6.21 4.84 -18.52
N ALA A 126 -7.17 4.20 -19.20
CA ALA A 126 -6.89 3.48 -20.42
C ALA A 126 -6.08 4.42 -21.30
N LEU A 127 -4.86 4.01 -21.65
CA LEU A 127 -4.07 4.78 -22.61
C LEU A 127 -4.99 4.98 -23.82
N PRO A 128 -5.13 6.19 -24.36
CA PRO A 128 -5.84 6.35 -25.62
C PRO A 128 -5.22 5.35 -26.59
N GLU A 129 -6.04 4.62 -27.34
CA GLU A 129 -5.53 3.73 -28.37
C GLU A 129 -4.72 4.59 -29.34
N THR A 130 -3.42 4.69 -29.12
CA THR A 130 -2.50 5.17 -30.13
C THR A 130 -2.53 4.04 -31.15
N SER A 131 -3.45 4.15 -32.10
CA SER A 131 -3.41 3.43 -33.35
C SER A 131 -2.04 3.76 -33.92
N MET A 132 -1.05 2.91 -33.62
CA MET A 132 0.16 2.80 -34.42
C MET A 132 -0.35 2.31 -35.77
N LYS A 133 -0.84 3.25 -36.58
CA LYS A 133 -0.89 3.08 -38.03
C LYS A 133 0.56 2.79 -38.39
N LYS A 134 0.88 1.50 -38.56
CA LYS A 134 2.13 1.10 -39.22
C LYS A 134 2.21 1.99 -40.45
N ALA A 135 3.30 2.74 -40.57
CA ALA A 135 3.52 3.57 -41.76
C ALA A 135 3.27 2.67 -42.97
N SER A 136 2.42 3.13 -43.89
CA SER A 136 2.19 2.39 -45.12
C SER A 136 3.53 2.22 -45.82
N LYS A 137 3.76 1.03 -46.42
CA LYS A 137 5.03 0.64 -47.02
C LYS A 137 5.58 1.70 -47.98
N GLU A 138 4.69 2.44 -48.65
CA GLU A 138 4.99 3.56 -49.53
C GLU A 138 5.66 4.73 -48.78
N ARG A 139 5.11 5.17 -47.64
CA ARG A 139 5.67 6.27 -46.84
C ARG A 139 7.05 5.93 -46.29
N ALA A 140 7.23 4.70 -45.81
CA ALA A 140 8.52 4.22 -45.32
C ALA A 140 9.61 4.22 -46.42
N LEU A 141 9.23 3.93 -47.67
CA LEU A 141 10.15 3.99 -48.81
C LEU A 141 10.50 5.44 -49.19
N THR A 142 9.52 6.36 -49.14
CA THR A 142 9.77 7.79 -49.42
C THR A 142 10.66 8.43 -48.34
N GLU A 143 10.46 8.09 -47.07
CA GLU A 143 11.35 8.53 -45.98
C GLU A 143 12.77 7.97 -46.12
N LEU A 144 12.90 6.70 -46.50
CA LEU A 144 14.21 6.10 -46.78
C LEU A 144 14.94 6.78 -47.94
N ASP A 145 14.23 7.18 -48.98
CA ASP A 145 14.82 7.89 -50.13
C ASP A 145 15.29 9.30 -49.76
N ASN A 146 14.45 10.04 -49.00
CA ASN A 146 14.83 11.34 -48.44
C ASN A 146 16.05 11.27 -47.52
N LEU A 147 16.15 10.23 -46.68
CA LEU A 147 17.31 10.02 -45.82
C LEU A 147 18.59 9.72 -46.62
N LYS A 148 18.48 9.03 -47.75
CA LYS A 148 19.62 8.77 -48.64
C LYS A 148 20.10 10.03 -49.36
N GLN A 149 19.17 10.91 -49.76
CA GLN A 149 19.49 12.21 -50.38
C GLN A 149 20.20 13.18 -49.40
N LEU A 150 19.92 13.08 -48.10
CA LEU A 150 20.56 13.91 -47.07
C LEU A 150 21.95 13.42 -46.63
N LEU A 151 22.31 12.17 -46.97
CA LEU A 151 23.57 11.52 -46.58
C LEU A 151 24.52 11.27 -47.77
N GLY A 152 24.12 11.64 -48.98
CA GLY A 152 24.95 11.66 -50.19
C GLY A 152 25.41 13.06 -50.53
#